data_AF-A0A957G220-F1
#
_entry.id   AF-A0A957G220-F1
#
_cell.length_a   1.000
_cell.length_b   1.000
_cell.length_c   1.000
_cell.angle_alpha   90.00
_cell.angle_beta   90.00
_cell.angle_gamma   90.00
#
_symmetry.space_group_name_H-M   'P 1'
#
loop_
_entity.id
_entity.type
_entity.pdbx_description
1 polymer ?
#
loop_
_entity_poly.entity_id
_entity_poly.type
_entity_poly.pdbx_seq_one_letter_code
_entity_poly.pdbx_strand_id
1 'polypeptide(L)' 'MHETYVYIMASLSRTLYIGMTGDLNVRVNEHKEKRYQQSFTAKYNVNQLVYFEVFDD' A
#
# COMPACT_ATOMS: atom_id res chain seq x y z
N MET A 1 -7.57 21.02 4.27
CA MET A 1 -7.81 19.89 3.35
C MET A 1 -6.84 18.81 3.75
N HIS A 2 -7.35 17.65 4.15
CA HIS A 2 -6.54 16.45 4.41
C HIS A 2 -6.68 15.56 3.18
N GLU A 3 -5.63 15.45 2.40
CA GLU A 3 -5.61 14.51 1.27
C GLU A 3 -5.55 13.08 1.82
N THR A 4 -6.43 12.23 1.34
CA THR A 4 -6.45 10.81 1.65
C THR A 4 -6.24 10.01 0.37
N TYR A 5 -5.40 8.98 0.45
CA TYR A 5 -5.05 8.14 -0.68
C TYR A 5 -5.71 6.78 -0.49
N VAL A 6 -6.53 6.35 -1.46
CA VAL A 6 -6.91 4.95 -1.61
C VAL A 6 -5.98 4.31 -2.62
N TYR A 7 -5.40 3.16 -2.31
CA TYR A 7 -4.37 2.55 -3.15
C TYR A 7 -4.50 1.04 -3.26
N ILE A 8 -3.98 0.50 -4.36
CA ILE A 8 -3.87 -0.94 -4.63
C ILE A 8 -2.39 -1.29 -4.78
N MET A 9 -1.93 -2.25 -3.99
CA MET A 9 -0.63 -2.89 -4.11
C MET A 9 -0.78 -4.30 -4.66
N ALA A 10 0.22 -4.78 -5.39
CA ALA A 10 0.28 -6.13 -5.94
C ALA A 10 1.58 -6.85 -5.58
N SER A 11 1.52 -8.18 -5.52
CA SER A 11 2.68 -9.06 -5.60
C SER A 11 2.88 -9.58 -7.03
N LEU A 12 4.06 -10.11 -7.34
CA LEU A 12 4.32 -10.80 -8.62
C LEU A 12 3.39 -12.01 -8.83
N SER A 13 2.92 -12.63 -7.75
CA SER A 13 2.00 -13.76 -7.77
C SER A 13 0.52 -13.34 -7.87
N ARG A 14 0.24 -12.08 -8.23
CA ARG A 14 -1.11 -11.51 -8.41
C ARG A 14 -1.96 -11.43 -7.14
N THR A 15 -1.33 -11.41 -5.96
CA THR A 15 -2.02 -11.06 -4.71
C THR A 15 -2.21 -9.55 -4.67
N LEU A 16 -3.44 -9.09 -4.44
CA LEU A 16 -3.75 -7.67 -4.30
C LEU A 16 -3.98 -7.32 -2.83
N TYR A 17 -3.64 -6.08 -2.48
CA TYR A 17 -3.96 -5.46 -1.20
C TYR A 17 -4.49 -4.05 -1.46
N ILE A 18 -5.63 -3.72 -0.87
CA ILE A 18 -6.25 -2.39 -0.94
C ILE A 18 -6.10 -1.75 0.44
N GLY A 19 -5.71 -0.48 0.46
CA GLY A 19 -5.59 0.27 1.71
C GLY A 19 -5.87 1.76 1.53
N MET A 20 -5.95 2.44 2.66
CA MET A 20 -6.01 3.90 2.72
C MET A 20 -4.89 4.47 3.59
N THR A 21 -4.43 5.68 3.30
CA THR A 21 -3.39 6.38 4.07
C THR A 21 -3.45 7.89 3.83
N GLY A 22 -2.99 8.69 4.80
CA GLY A 22 -2.74 10.13 4.60
C GLY A 22 -1.37 10.42 3.96
N ASP A 23 -0.47 9.43 3.93
CA ASP A 23 0.82 9.51 3.25
C ASP A 23 1.07 8.23 2.44
N LEU A 24 0.93 8.34 1.12
CA LEU A 24 1.11 7.23 0.19
C LEU A 24 2.57 6.77 0.11
N ASN A 25 3.52 7.72 0.10
CA ASN A 25 4.94 7.42 -0.07
C ASN A 25 5.48 6.63 1.10
N VAL A 26 5.18 7.06 2.33
CA VAL A 26 5.58 6.36 3.54
C VAL A 26 4.99 4.95 3.54
N ARG A 27 3.69 4.81 3.30
CA ARG A 27 3.01 3.51 3.37
C ARG A 27 3.51 2.52 2.31
N VAL A 28 3.77 3.00 1.09
CA VAL A 28 4.37 2.18 0.03
C VAL A 28 5.76 1.72 0.43
N ASN A 29 6.58 2.59 1.04
CA ASN A 29 7.90 2.22 1.51
C ASN A 29 7.85 1.17 2.64
N GLU A 30 6.91 1.31 3.58
CA GLU A 30 6.70 0.32 4.65
C GLU A 30 6.38 -1.08 4.10
N HIS A 31 5.58 -1.17 3.05
CA HIS A 31 5.28 -2.44 2.37
C HIS A 31 6.50 -2.99 1.62
N LYS A 32 7.26 -2.13 0.92
CA LYS A 32 8.50 -2.52 0.22
C LYS A 32 9.56 -3.07 1.17
N GLU A 33 9.74 -2.42 2.32
CA GLU A 33 10.71 -2.80 3.36
C GLU A 33 10.19 -3.92 4.27
N LYS A 34 8.93 -4.35 4.10
CA LYS A 34 8.25 -5.31 4.98
C LYS A 34 8.36 -4.91 6.46
N ARG A 35 8.22 -3.61 6.74
CA ARG A 35 8.40 -3.01 8.08
C ARG A 35 7.59 -3.75 9.15
N TYR A 36 6.39 -4.22 8.78
CA TYR A 36 5.54 -5.06 9.62
C TYR A 36 5.61 -6.52 9.19
N GLN A 37 6.58 -7.28 9.72
CA GLN A 37 6.88 -8.64 9.26
C GLN A 37 5.72 -9.65 9.40
N GLN A 38 4.79 -9.41 10.33
CA GLN A 38 3.61 -10.25 10.53
C GLN A 38 2.38 -9.80 9.72
N SER A 39 2.51 -8.75 8.90
CA SER A 39 1.40 -8.26 8.08
C SER A 39 1.09 -9.18 6.90
N PHE A 40 -0.12 -9.06 6.37
CA PHE A 40 -0.52 -9.70 5.13
C PHE A 40 0.42 -9.34 3.96
N THR A 41 0.75 -8.05 3.82
CA THR A 41 1.59 -7.57 2.72
C THR A 41 3.02 -8.11 2.79
N ALA A 42 3.58 -8.24 4.00
CA ALA A 42 4.88 -8.87 4.21
C ALA A 42 4.85 -10.38 3.89
N LYS A 43 3.82 -11.08 4.37
CA LYS A 43 3.63 -12.52 4.16
C LYS A 43 3.50 -12.90 2.68
N TYR A 44 2.77 -12.11 1.91
CA TYR A 44 2.49 -12.39 0.48
C TYR A 44 3.36 -11.58 -0.48
N ASN A 45 4.38 -10.89 0.02
CA ASN A 45 5.31 -10.08 -0.77
C ASN A 45 4.59 -9.06 -1.68
N VAL A 46 3.56 -8.42 -1.13
CA VAL A 46 2.76 -7.40 -1.82
C VAL A 46 3.47 -6.06 -1.65
N ASN A 47 4.28 -5.69 -2.65
CA ASN A 47 5.26 -4.60 -2.55
C ASN A 47 5.33 -3.68 -3.79
N GLN A 48 4.46 -3.88 -4.78
CA GLN A 48 4.37 -3.02 -5.96
C GLN A 48 3.11 -2.17 -5.90
N LEU A 49 3.25 -0.85 -5.96
CA LEU A 49 2.11 0.05 -6.13
C LEU A 49 1.63 -0.05 -7.58
N VAL A 50 0.36 -0.39 -7.79
CA VAL A 50 -0.21 -0.55 -9.13
C VAL A 50 -1.33 0.44 -9.43
N TYR A 51 -1.93 1.03 -8.40
CA TYR A 51 -2.95 2.08 -8.53
C TYR A 51 -3.00 2.92 -7.26
N PHE A 52 -3.33 4.21 -7.41
CA PHE A 52 -3.77 5.05 -6.30
C PHE A 52 -4.70 6.15 -6.82
N GLU A 53 -5.53 6.66 -5.91
CA GLU A 53 -6.43 7.78 -6.15
C GLU A 53 -6.45 8.68 -4.92
N VAL A 54 -6.55 9.99 -5.16
CA VAL A 54 -6.53 11.04 -4.13
C VAL A 54 -7.95 11.52 -3.89
N PHE A 55 -8.32 11.64 -2.62
CA PHE A 55 -9.59 12.15 -2.16
C PHE A 55 -9.35 13.28 -1.18
N ASP A 56 -10.07 14.39 -1.37
CA ASP A 56 -10.05 15.54 -0.49
C ASP A 56 -11.42 15.66 0.20
N ASP A 57 -11.41 15.82 1.53
CA ASP A 57 -12.56 16.26 2.33
C ASP A 57 -12.64 17.79 2.44
#